data_AF-A0A494X1T3-F1
#
_entry.id   AF-A0A494X1T3-F1
#
_cell.length_a   1.000
_cell.length_b   1.000
_cell.length_c   1.000
_cell.angle_alpha   90.00
_cell.angle_beta   90.00
_cell.angle_gamma   90.00
#
_symmetry.space_group_name_H-M   'P 1'
#
loop_
_entity.id
_entity.type
_entity.pdbx_description
1 polymer ?
#
loop_
_entity_poly.entity_id
_entity_poly.type
_entity_poly.pdbx_seq_one_letter_code
_entity_poly.pdbx_strand_id
1 'polypeptide(L)'
;MTTSFDTSLTGFRFVRSHFGDTLRDVALRELGDASKWRDLVAINSLQPPYLTDDSTLASDTVLLNGRDYITIPASAAAAATTEAEDVFGTDCLLNADGTLGVTASGDFATVSGVANLQQALTNAVGVEKKELIYHPDYGCIVRQLLGAVAGPAAELLAADDVKTTVEADPRINSVTSSTGSISGDSITVSTVAQAINGQTVTTTAAA
;
A
#
# COMPACT_ATOMS: atom_id res chain seq x y z
N MET A 1 -32.76 -20.23 18.27
CA MET A 1 -31.75 -21.07 17.58
C MET A 1 -30.89 -20.10 16.77
N THR A 2 -29.82 -19.57 17.37
CA THR A 2 -28.95 -18.57 16.74
C THR A 2 -27.76 -19.30 16.15
N THR A 3 -27.69 -19.39 14.83
CA THR A 3 -26.53 -19.93 14.13
C THR A 3 -25.42 -18.88 14.13
N SER A 4 -24.48 -19.01 15.05
CA SER A 4 -23.25 -18.21 15.09
C SER A 4 -22.35 -18.59 13.91
N PHE A 5 -22.49 -17.88 12.78
CA PHE A 5 -21.57 -18.01 11.65
C PHE A 5 -20.53 -16.88 11.57
N ASP A 6 -20.64 -15.85 12.42
CA ASP A 6 -19.57 -14.85 12.56
C ASP A 6 -18.57 -15.32 13.62
N THR A 7 -17.52 -16.00 13.17
CA THR A 7 -16.29 -16.10 13.95
C THR A 7 -15.56 -14.78 13.77
N SER A 8 -15.47 -13.95 14.82
CA SER A 8 -14.69 -12.71 14.73
C SER A 8 -13.22 -13.07 14.51
N LEU A 9 -12.71 -12.81 13.31
CA LEU A 9 -11.31 -13.03 12.98
C LEU A 9 -10.47 -11.99 13.72
N THR A 10 -9.55 -12.44 14.57
CA THR A 10 -8.66 -11.56 15.35
C THR A 10 -7.51 -11.00 14.50
N GLY A 11 -7.30 -11.54 13.30
CA GLY A 11 -6.29 -11.09 12.34
C GLY A 11 -6.13 -12.04 11.15
N PHE A 12 -5.30 -11.66 10.19
CA PHE A 12 -5.00 -12.42 8.98
C PHE A 12 -3.49 -12.63 8.83
N ARG A 13 -3.09 -13.78 8.26
CA ARG A 13 -1.71 -14.09 7.88
C ARG A 13 -1.66 -14.54 6.43
N PHE A 14 -0.63 -14.11 5.71
CA PHE A 14 -0.35 -14.56 4.34
C PHE A 14 0.55 -15.80 4.35
N VAL A 15 0.16 -16.83 3.60
CA VAL A 15 0.94 -18.06 3.43
C VAL A 15 1.06 -18.39 1.95
N ARG A 16 2.27 -18.76 1.51
CA ARG A 16 2.53 -19.20 0.14
C ARG A 16 2.05 -20.65 -0.06
N SER A 17 1.33 -20.91 -1.14
CA SER A 17 1.02 -22.27 -1.59
C SER A 17 2.27 -22.94 -2.18
N HIS A 18 2.43 -24.26 -1.99
CA HIS A 18 3.45 -25.04 -2.69
C HIS A 18 2.89 -25.62 -3.99
N PHE A 19 3.78 -26.07 -4.88
CA PHE A 19 3.39 -26.71 -6.14
C PHE A 19 2.64 -28.03 -5.88
N GLY A 20 1.47 -28.18 -6.49
CA GLY A 20 0.58 -29.33 -6.24
C GLY A 20 -0.17 -29.32 -4.90
N ASP A 21 -0.10 -28.23 -4.11
CA ASP A 21 -0.90 -28.11 -2.89
C ASP A 21 -2.39 -28.04 -3.24
N THR A 22 -3.23 -28.75 -2.48
CA THR A 22 -4.68 -28.46 -2.47
C THR A 22 -5.01 -27.51 -1.33
N LEU A 23 -6.16 -26.84 -1.44
CA LEU A 23 -6.63 -25.92 -0.39
C LEU A 23 -6.85 -26.64 0.96
N ARG A 24 -7.11 -27.95 0.91
CA ARG A 24 -7.23 -28.80 2.09
C ARG A 24 -5.87 -29.07 2.74
N ASP A 25 -4.82 -29.23 1.95
CA ASP A 25 -3.46 -29.43 2.46
C ASP A 25 -2.95 -28.15 3.12
N VAL A 26 -3.22 -26.99 2.51
CA VAL A 26 -2.94 -25.68 3.12
C VAL A 26 -3.72 -25.50 4.42
N ALA A 27 -5.02 -25.84 4.44
CA ALA A 27 -5.83 -25.75 5.66
C ALA A 27 -5.33 -26.71 6.76
N LEU A 28 -4.97 -27.95 6.41
CA LEU A 28 -4.43 -28.91 7.37
C LEU A 28 -3.09 -28.45 7.95
N ARG A 29 -2.20 -27.91 7.10
CA ARG A 29 -0.86 -27.44 7.49
C ARG A 29 -0.95 -26.21 8.39
N GLU A 30 -1.80 -25.25 8.06
CA GLU A 30 -1.78 -23.93 8.68
C GLU A 30 -2.82 -23.75 9.79
N LEU A 31 -3.97 -24.44 9.69
CA LEU A 31 -5.06 -24.37 10.67
C LEU A 31 -5.16 -25.63 11.53
N GLY A 32 -4.36 -26.67 11.24
CA GLY A 32 -4.42 -27.97 11.90
C GLY A 32 -5.68 -28.79 11.58
N ASP A 33 -6.57 -28.26 10.72
CA ASP A 33 -7.86 -28.86 10.38
C ASP A 33 -8.16 -28.66 8.90
N ALA A 34 -8.15 -29.77 8.15
CA ALA A 34 -8.44 -29.78 6.72
C ALA A 34 -9.86 -29.27 6.41
N SER A 35 -10.81 -29.35 7.35
CA SER A 35 -12.22 -28.98 7.16
C SER A 35 -12.43 -27.47 6.98
N LYS A 36 -11.49 -26.66 7.46
CA LYS A 36 -11.52 -25.19 7.40
C LYS A 36 -11.14 -24.60 6.04
N TRP A 37 -10.93 -25.43 5.02
CA TRP A 37 -10.69 -24.97 3.65
C TRP A 37 -11.83 -24.09 3.12
N ARG A 38 -13.08 -24.30 3.57
CA ARG A 38 -14.23 -23.46 3.19
C ARG A 38 -14.10 -22.02 3.69
N ASP A 39 -13.53 -21.84 4.87
CA ASP A 39 -13.29 -20.52 5.44
C ASP A 39 -12.21 -19.79 4.64
N LEU A 40 -11.18 -20.50 4.18
CA LEU A 40 -10.16 -19.95 3.27
C LEU A 40 -10.75 -19.50 1.94
N VAL A 41 -11.68 -20.28 1.37
CA VAL A 41 -12.41 -19.91 0.14
C VAL A 41 -13.23 -18.64 0.35
N ALA A 42 -13.94 -18.54 1.48
CA ALA A 42 -14.77 -17.37 1.79
C ALA A 42 -13.93 -16.11 2.01
N ILE A 43 -12.81 -16.21 2.72
CA ILE A 43 -11.91 -15.08 3.01
C ILE A 43 -11.23 -14.55 1.75
N ASN A 44 -10.78 -15.46 0.87
CA ASN A 44 -10.06 -15.09 -0.35
C ASN A 44 -10.98 -14.97 -1.58
N SER A 45 -12.31 -15.08 -1.41
CA SER A 45 -13.30 -15.04 -2.49
C SER A 45 -12.99 -15.97 -3.68
N LEU A 46 -12.48 -17.18 -3.39
CA LEU A 46 -11.99 -18.09 -4.43
C LEU A 46 -13.13 -18.83 -5.13
N GLN A 47 -13.00 -19.06 -6.44
CA GLN A 47 -13.91 -19.90 -7.22
C GLN A 47 -13.22 -21.18 -7.66
N PRO A 48 -13.93 -22.32 -7.79
CA PRO A 48 -13.36 -23.55 -8.36
C PRO A 48 -12.77 -23.24 -9.74
N PRO A 49 -11.51 -23.62 -10.04
CA PRO A 49 -10.68 -24.66 -9.40
C PRO A 49 -9.84 -24.25 -8.16
N TYR A 50 -10.02 -23.04 -7.61
CA TYR A 50 -9.39 -22.46 -6.42
C TYR A 50 -7.86 -22.31 -6.46
N LEU A 51 -7.14 -23.41 -6.66
CA LEU A 51 -5.69 -23.48 -6.85
C LEU A 51 -5.43 -24.18 -8.18
N THR A 52 -4.60 -23.58 -9.01
CA THR A 52 -4.18 -24.13 -10.30
C THR A 52 -2.66 -24.12 -10.38
N ASP A 53 -2.08 -25.11 -11.06
CA ASP A 53 -0.66 -25.08 -11.47
C ASP A 53 -0.50 -24.43 -12.86
N ASP A 54 -1.60 -24.20 -13.57
CA ASP A 54 -1.61 -23.59 -14.90
C ASP A 54 -1.78 -22.08 -14.80
N SER A 55 -0.74 -21.35 -15.22
CA SER A 55 -0.72 -19.88 -15.22
C SER A 55 -1.77 -19.25 -16.12
N THR A 56 -2.37 -20.00 -17.06
CA THR A 56 -3.42 -19.48 -17.96
C THR A 56 -4.80 -19.43 -17.32
N LEU A 57 -5.00 -20.19 -16.24
CA LEU A 57 -6.25 -20.24 -15.47
C LEU A 57 -6.19 -19.38 -14.21
N ALA A 58 -5.03 -18.76 -13.93
CA ALA A 58 -4.83 -17.90 -12.79
C ALA A 58 -5.57 -16.56 -13.00
N SER A 59 -6.34 -16.15 -11.99
CA SER A 59 -7.12 -14.91 -11.96
C SER A 59 -7.26 -14.47 -10.50
N ASP A 60 -7.81 -13.29 -10.24
CA ASP A 60 -8.06 -12.79 -8.88
C ASP A 60 -8.91 -13.76 -8.03
N THR A 61 -9.62 -14.70 -8.66
CA THR A 61 -10.46 -15.73 -8.02
C THR A 61 -9.86 -17.14 -8.02
N VAL A 62 -8.75 -17.36 -8.72
CA VAL A 62 -8.07 -18.66 -8.86
C VAL A 62 -6.58 -18.45 -8.68
N LEU A 63 -6.04 -18.92 -7.55
CA LEU A 63 -4.65 -18.69 -7.17
C LEU A 63 -3.71 -19.67 -7.89
N LEU A 64 -2.55 -19.18 -8.32
CA LEU A 64 -1.50 -19.98 -8.90
C LEU A 64 -0.61 -20.58 -7.80
N ASN A 65 -0.48 -21.91 -7.81
CA ASN A 65 0.37 -22.64 -6.91
C ASN A 65 1.83 -22.16 -6.99
N GLY A 66 2.45 -21.90 -5.84
CA GLY A 66 3.86 -21.51 -5.77
C GLY A 66 4.13 -20.02 -6.05
N ARG A 67 3.16 -19.23 -6.51
CA ARG A 67 3.34 -17.80 -6.78
C ARG A 67 2.55 -16.92 -5.82
N ASP A 68 1.29 -17.28 -5.58
CA ASP A 68 0.35 -16.40 -4.90
C ASP A 68 0.23 -16.72 -3.40
N TYR A 69 -0.19 -15.71 -2.64
CA TYR A 69 -0.37 -15.81 -1.20
C TYR A 69 -1.84 -16.09 -0.86
N ILE A 70 -2.08 -17.06 0.02
CA ILE A 70 -3.39 -17.39 0.58
C ILE A 70 -3.53 -16.66 1.92
N THR A 71 -4.64 -15.94 2.10
CA THR A 71 -4.99 -15.30 3.37
C THR A 71 -5.61 -16.33 4.31
N ILE A 72 -5.04 -16.50 5.50
CA ILE A 72 -5.46 -17.49 6.50
C ILE A 72 -5.85 -16.78 7.80
N PRO A 73 -6.96 -17.17 8.47
CA PRO A 73 -7.34 -16.60 9.75
C PRO A 73 -6.38 -17.08 10.86
N ALA A 74 -5.83 -16.16 11.65
CA ALA A 74 -4.95 -16.52 12.75
C ALA A 74 -5.77 -17.01 13.98
N SER A 75 -5.44 -18.19 14.53
CA SER A 75 -6.19 -18.79 15.67
C SER A 75 -5.86 -18.19 17.04
N ALA A 76 -4.75 -17.47 17.12
CA ALA A 76 -4.44 -16.54 18.19
C ALA A 76 -4.27 -15.17 17.54
N ALA A 77 -4.34 -14.10 18.34
CA ALA A 77 -3.73 -12.82 17.98
C ALA A 77 -2.20 -13.02 17.83
N ALA A 78 -1.78 -13.80 16.85
CA ALA A 78 -0.53 -13.59 16.17
C ALA A 78 -0.74 -12.26 15.45
N ALA A 79 -0.59 -11.18 16.22
CA ALA A 79 -0.02 -9.97 15.69
C ALA A 79 1.10 -10.46 14.78
N ALA A 80 1.00 -10.18 13.48
CA ALA A 80 2.16 -10.26 12.65
C ALA A 80 3.21 -9.39 13.36
N THR A 81 4.17 -10.01 14.04
CA THR A 81 5.40 -9.37 14.46
C THR A 81 6.36 -9.38 13.26
N THR A 82 5.83 -9.18 12.06
CA THR A 82 6.55 -8.31 11.14
C THR A 82 6.36 -6.96 11.81
N GLU A 83 7.38 -6.44 12.49
CA GLU A 83 7.32 -5.10 13.09
C GLU A 83 6.63 -4.19 12.06
N ALA A 84 5.57 -3.48 12.46
CA ALA A 84 4.72 -2.75 11.50
C ALA A 84 5.53 -1.78 10.62
N GLU A 85 6.73 -1.44 11.08
CA GLU A 85 7.76 -0.63 10.44
C GLU A 85 8.49 -1.37 9.29
N ASP A 86 8.71 -2.68 9.38
CA ASP A 86 9.39 -3.48 8.34
C ASP A 86 8.55 -3.58 7.05
N VAL A 87 7.22 -3.43 7.15
CA VAL A 87 6.31 -3.45 5.99
C VAL A 87 6.61 -2.31 5.01
N PHE A 88 7.16 -1.18 5.50
CA PHE A 88 7.46 -0.01 4.68
C PHE A 88 8.90 0.03 4.18
N GLY A 89 9.73 -0.95 4.58
CA GLY A 89 11.12 -1.07 4.20
C GLY A 89 12.02 0.03 4.79
N THR A 90 13.27 -0.02 4.36
CA THR A 90 14.33 0.93 4.76
C THR A 90 14.99 1.49 3.50
N ASP A 91 15.15 2.81 3.46
CA ASP A 91 15.82 3.53 2.36
C ASP A 91 16.85 4.52 2.91
N CYS A 92 17.61 5.16 2.03
CA CYS A 92 18.52 6.24 2.40
C CYS A 92 17.73 7.48 2.81
N LEU A 93 18.11 8.08 3.93
CA LEU A 93 17.55 9.34 4.37
C LEU A 93 17.99 10.45 3.41
N LEU A 94 17.02 11.24 2.94
CA LEU A 94 17.27 12.45 2.17
C LEU A 94 17.14 13.66 3.10
N ASN A 95 18.11 14.57 3.02
CA ASN A 95 18.04 15.88 3.65
C ASN A 95 17.03 16.77 2.91
N ALA A 96 16.65 17.89 3.53
CA ALA A 96 15.68 18.84 2.96
C ALA A 96 16.11 19.46 1.61
N ASP A 97 17.40 19.40 1.27
CA ASP A 97 17.97 19.84 0.00
C ASP A 97 18.05 18.73 -1.06
N GLY A 98 17.55 17.52 -0.76
CA GLY A 98 17.62 16.36 -1.63
C GLY A 98 18.96 15.64 -1.63
N THR A 99 19.89 16.02 -0.75
CA THR A 99 21.17 15.31 -0.59
C THR A 99 21.03 14.08 0.30
N LEU A 100 21.90 13.08 0.11
CA LEU A 100 21.93 11.91 0.98
C LEU A 100 22.45 12.28 2.37
N GLY A 101 21.70 11.91 3.41
CA GLY A 101 22.11 12.05 4.79
C GLY A 101 23.33 11.17 5.09
N VAL A 102 24.26 11.69 5.90
CA VAL A 102 25.47 10.97 6.31
C VAL A 102 25.51 10.92 7.83
N THR A 103 25.82 9.74 8.37
CA THR A 103 26.02 9.51 9.80
C THR A 103 27.34 10.13 10.28
N ALA A 104 27.47 10.35 11.58
CA ALA A 104 28.74 10.85 12.16
C ALA A 104 29.95 9.93 11.87
N SER A 105 29.70 8.67 11.53
CA SER A 105 30.70 7.67 11.15
C SER A 105 31.13 7.75 9.67
N GLY A 106 30.42 8.52 8.83
CA GLY A 106 30.68 8.64 7.40
C GLY A 106 29.86 7.70 6.50
N ASP A 107 28.99 6.86 7.07
CA ASP A 107 28.08 5.99 6.31
C ASP A 107 26.78 6.70 5.96
N PHE A 108 26.04 6.20 4.95
CA PHE A 108 24.72 6.72 4.60
C PHE A 108 23.73 6.56 5.76
N ALA A 109 23.04 7.64 6.09
CA ALA A 109 21.92 7.59 7.02
C ALA A 109 20.74 6.89 6.35
N THR A 110 20.06 6.02 7.08
CA THR A 110 18.89 5.28 6.60
C THR A 110 17.63 5.69 7.35
N VAL A 111 16.49 5.65 6.67
CA VAL A 111 15.16 5.88 7.20
C VAL A 111 14.33 4.60 7.03
N SER A 112 13.62 4.17 8.07
CA SER A 112 12.78 2.96 8.05
C SER A 112 11.34 3.29 8.44
N GLY A 113 10.41 2.37 8.12
CA GLY A 113 9.03 2.46 8.58
C GLY A 113 8.23 3.58 7.92
N VAL A 114 7.33 4.19 8.68
CA VAL A 114 6.44 5.26 8.20
C VAL A 114 7.21 6.48 7.73
N ALA A 115 8.37 6.76 8.32
CA ALA A 115 9.22 7.88 7.90
C ALA A 115 9.75 7.66 6.48
N ASN A 116 10.05 6.41 6.09
CA ASN A 116 10.42 6.06 4.71
C ASN A 116 9.25 6.29 3.75
N LEU A 117 8.04 5.86 4.13
CA LEU A 117 6.83 6.09 3.35
C LEU A 117 6.56 7.60 3.17
N GLN A 118 6.69 8.39 4.23
CA GLN A 118 6.51 9.84 4.16
C GLN A 118 7.55 10.51 3.26
N GLN A 119 8.81 10.07 3.31
CA GLN A 119 9.85 10.56 2.41
C GLN A 119 9.53 10.21 0.95
N ALA A 120 9.13 8.97 0.67
CA ALA A 120 8.76 8.52 -0.68
C ALA A 120 7.58 9.32 -1.25
N LEU A 121 6.54 9.56 -0.46
CA LEU A 121 5.39 10.35 -0.89
C LEU A 121 5.75 11.83 -1.10
N THR A 122 6.58 12.40 -0.23
CA THR A 122 7.09 13.77 -0.40
C THR A 122 7.87 13.90 -1.72
N ASN A 123 8.71 12.91 -2.04
CA ASN A 123 9.44 12.86 -3.30
C ASN A 123 8.51 12.72 -4.51
N ALA A 124 7.52 11.82 -4.44
CA ALA A 124 6.56 11.61 -5.52
C ALA A 124 5.74 12.88 -5.82
N VAL A 125 5.31 13.59 -4.77
CA VAL A 125 4.60 14.85 -4.90
C VAL A 125 5.53 16.00 -5.31
N GLY A 126 6.82 15.94 -5.00
CA GLY A 126 7.80 16.95 -5.40
C GLY A 126 8.23 16.90 -6.87
N VAL A 127 8.16 15.73 -7.50
CA VAL A 127 8.56 15.53 -8.91
C VAL A 127 7.44 15.93 -9.86
N GLU A 128 7.79 16.60 -10.95
CA GLU A 128 6.80 16.97 -11.96
C GLU A 128 6.39 15.77 -12.81
N LYS A 129 5.08 15.67 -13.08
CA LYS A 129 4.58 14.62 -13.97
C LYS A 129 5.23 14.75 -15.34
N LYS A 130 5.79 13.63 -15.84
CA LYS A 130 6.60 13.51 -17.08
C LYS A 130 8.03 14.04 -17.00
N GLU A 131 8.54 14.41 -15.83
CA GLU A 131 9.96 14.76 -15.66
C GLU A 131 10.88 13.54 -15.88
N LEU A 132 10.43 12.36 -15.43
CA LEU A 132 11.16 11.11 -15.58
C LEU A 132 10.86 10.45 -16.93
N ILE A 133 11.87 10.43 -17.81
CA ILE A 133 11.76 9.89 -19.18
C ILE A 133 11.25 8.44 -19.21
N TYR A 134 11.73 7.60 -18.30
CA TYR A 134 11.37 6.19 -18.23
C TYR A 134 10.10 5.91 -17.40
N HIS A 135 9.64 6.90 -16.64
CA HIS A 135 8.46 6.79 -15.76
C HIS A 135 7.59 8.04 -15.89
N PRO A 136 6.93 8.24 -17.05
CA PRO A 136 6.18 9.47 -17.32
C PRO A 136 4.97 9.67 -16.40
N ASP A 137 4.46 8.58 -15.81
CA ASP A 137 3.30 8.60 -14.91
C ASP A 137 3.68 8.94 -13.46
N TYR A 138 4.97 8.96 -13.12
CA TYR A 138 5.45 9.34 -11.80
C TYR A 138 5.46 10.87 -11.65
N GLY A 139 5.07 11.35 -10.46
CA GLY A 139 5.03 12.77 -10.14
C GLY A 139 3.62 13.30 -9.90
N CYS A 140 3.52 14.62 -9.74
CA CYS A 140 2.25 15.34 -9.76
C CYS A 140 2.32 16.58 -10.68
N ILE A 141 1.15 17.11 -11.05
CA ILE A 141 1.00 18.31 -11.89
C ILE A 141 0.98 19.60 -11.08
N VAL A 142 1.07 19.56 -9.75
CA VAL A 142 0.88 20.74 -8.88
C VAL A 142 1.80 21.89 -9.29
N ARG A 143 3.06 21.61 -9.63
CA ARG A 143 4.00 22.63 -10.12
C ARG A 143 3.65 23.18 -11.51
N GLN A 144 3.01 22.40 -12.36
CA GLN A 144 2.54 22.86 -13.68
C GLN A 144 1.33 23.80 -13.57
N LEU A 145 0.62 23.77 -12.43
CA LEU A 145 -0.46 24.72 -12.13
C LEU A 145 0.08 26.09 -11.68
N LEU A 146 1.38 26.21 -11.41
CA LEU A 146 1.99 27.51 -11.12
C LEU A 146 1.90 28.43 -12.33
N GLY A 147 1.35 29.63 -12.10
CA GLY A 147 1.08 30.61 -13.16
C GLY A 147 -0.25 30.39 -13.91
N ALA A 148 -1.01 29.34 -13.58
CA ALA A 148 -2.39 29.22 -14.04
C ALA A 148 -3.31 30.20 -13.28
N VAL A 149 -4.49 30.48 -13.85
CA VAL A 149 -5.48 31.34 -13.20
C VAL A 149 -5.94 30.69 -11.90
N ALA A 150 -5.67 31.35 -10.77
CA ALA A 150 -6.15 30.92 -9.46
C ALA A 150 -7.69 30.84 -9.48
N GLY A 151 -8.22 29.65 -9.24
CA GLY A 151 -9.65 29.41 -9.20
C GLY A 151 -10.00 28.04 -8.60
N PRO A 152 -11.27 27.83 -8.23
CA PRO A 152 -11.72 26.59 -7.58
C PRO A 152 -11.44 25.33 -8.42
N ALA A 153 -11.42 25.46 -9.75
CA ALA A 153 -11.07 24.37 -10.65
C ALA A 153 -9.60 23.92 -10.50
N ALA A 154 -8.67 24.87 -10.29
CA ALA A 154 -7.26 24.56 -10.08
C ALA A 154 -7.03 23.90 -8.70
N GLU A 155 -7.77 24.31 -7.68
CA GLU A 155 -7.75 23.67 -6.34
C GLU A 155 -8.20 22.22 -6.39
N LEU A 156 -9.34 21.96 -7.03
CA LEU A 156 -9.89 20.62 -7.16
C LEU A 156 -8.97 19.73 -8.01
N LEU A 157 -8.42 20.26 -9.10
CA LEU A 157 -7.49 19.54 -9.95
C LEU A 157 -6.19 19.20 -9.22
N ALA A 158 -5.62 20.14 -8.46
CA ALA A 158 -4.43 19.90 -7.65
C ALA A 158 -4.71 18.85 -6.56
N ALA A 159 -5.86 18.92 -5.90
CA ALA A 159 -6.24 17.96 -4.87
C ALA A 159 -6.44 16.55 -5.43
N ASP A 160 -7.07 16.43 -6.60
CA ASP A 160 -7.33 15.14 -7.27
C ASP A 160 -6.04 14.49 -7.80
N ASP A 161 -5.13 15.28 -8.39
CA ASP A 161 -3.86 14.73 -8.89
C ASP A 161 -2.94 14.31 -7.72
N VAL A 162 -2.83 15.10 -6.64
CA VAL A 162 -2.07 14.67 -5.44
C VAL A 162 -2.68 13.40 -4.84
N LYS A 163 -4.01 13.31 -4.79
CA LYS A 163 -4.69 12.08 -4.33
C LYS A 163 -4.28 10.89 -5.21
N THR A 164 -4.34 11.04 -6.53
CA THR A 164 -3.96 9.99 -7.48
C THR A 164 -2.49 9.59 -7.33
N THR A 165 -1.58 10.55 -7.16
CA THR A 165 -0.15 10.28 -6.92
C THR A 165 0.07 9.50 -5.62
N VAL A 166 -0.67 9.81 -4.55
CA VAL A 166 -0.59 9.08 -3.28
C VAL A 166 -1.21 7.69 -3.36
N GLU A 167 -2.32 7.53 -4.10
CA GLU A 167 -2.96 6.22 -4.35
C GLU A 167 -2.14 5.31 -5.25
N ALA A 168 -1.23 5.85 -6.06
CA ALA A 168 -0.34 5.07 -6.91
C ALA A 168 0.72 4.27 -6.12
N ASP A 169 1.01 4.64 -4.86
CA ASP A 169 1.95 3.87 -4.02
C ASP A 169 1.25 2.62 -3.45
N PRO A 170 1.74 1.40 -3.74
CA PRO A 170 1.10 0.16 -3.29
C PRO A 170 1.10 -0.01 -1.77
N ARG A 171 1.84 0.80 -1.00
CA ARG A 171 1.86 0.77 0.48
C ARG A 171 0.71 1.56 1.12
N ILE A 172 -0.02 2.34 0.32
CA ILE A 172 -1.21 3.07 0.73
C ILE A 172 -2.45 2.19 0.49
N ASN A 173 -3.31 2.09 1.50
CA ASN A 173 -4.57 1.36 1.41
C ASN A 173 -5.71 2.24 0.88
N SER A 174 -5.80 3.49 1.35
CA SER A 174 -6.84 4.43 0.94
C SER A 174 -6.52 5.87 1.31
N VAL A 175 -6.90 6.84 0.48
CA VAL A 175 -6.83 8.27 0.83
C VAL A 175 -8.14 8.72 1.49
N THR A 176 -8.04 9.25 2.71
CA THR A 176 -9.20 9.71 3.50
C THR A 176 -9.68 11.09 3.02
N SER A 177 -8.75 12.01 2.77
CA SER A 177 -9.07 13.36 2.28
C SER A 177 -7.88 13.98 1.58
N SER A 178 -8.14 14.70 0.50
CA SER A 178 -7.18 15.61 -0.15
C SER A 178 -7.85 16.98 -0.29
N THR A 179 -7.23 18.01 0.26
CA THR A 179 -7.75 19.38 0.23
C THR A 179 -6.68 20.33 -0.30
N GLY A 180 -6.99 21.00 -1.41
CA GLY A 180 -6.20 22.11 -1.95
C GLY A 180 -6.70 23.45 -1.42
N SER A 181 -5.77 24.35 -1.11
CA SER A 181 -6.04 25.75 -0.75
C SER A 181 -5.08 26.63 -1.53
N ILE A 182 -5.61 27.65 -2.20
CA ILE A 182 -4.80 28.71 -2.83
C ILE A 182 -4.74 29.92 -1.89
N SER A 183 -3.53 30.37 -1.59
CA SER A 183 -3.29 31.61 -0.86
C SER A 183 -2.33 32.48 -1.65
N GLY A 184 -2.88 33.53 -2.29
CA GLY A 184 -2.10 34.40 -3.18
C GLY A 184 -1.54 33.60 -4.36
N ASP A 185 -0.21 33.55 -4.44
CA ASP A 185 0.52 32.84 -5.50
C ASP A 185 0.98 31.43 -5.09
N SER A 186 0.57 30.95 -3.91
CA SER A 186 0.94 29.62 -3.40
C SER A 186 -0.24 28.65 -3.47
N ILE A 187 0.02 27.43 -3.95
CA ILE A 187 -0.94 26.32 -3.92
C ILE A 187 -0.47 25.33 -2.87
N THR A 188 -1.24 25.16 -1.80
CA THR A 188 -0.97 24.15 -0.77
C THR A 188 -2.03 23.05 -0.84
N VAL A 189 -1.59 21.80 -1.01
CA VAL A 189 -2.46 20.62 -0.98
C VAL A 189 -2.07 19.76 0.21
N SER A 190 -3.01 19.52 1.11
CA SER A 190 -2.85 18.60 2.24
C SER A 190 -3.64 17.33 1.98
N THR A 191 -2.96 16.19 2.05
CA THR A 191 -3.55 14.86 1.85
C THR A 191 -3.32 14.00 3.07
N VAL A 192 -4.39 13.32 3.50
CA VAL A 192 -4.38 12.38 4.63
C VAL A 192 -4.71 11.00 4.07
N ALA A 193 -3.74 10.09 4.14
CA ALA A 193 -3.85 8.73 3.65
C ALA A 193 -3.71 7.71 4.78
N GLN A 194 -4.34 6.55 4.62
CA GLN A 194 -4.16 5.40 5.49
C GLN A 194 -3.24 4.39 4.81
N ALA A 195 -2.15 4.05 5.49
CA ALA A 195 -1.25 2.98 5.08
C ALA A 195 -1.89 1.60 5.33
N ILE A 196 -1.35 0.54 4.73
CA ILE A 196 -1.85 -0.84 4.86
C ILE A 196 -1.92 -1.32 6.32
N ASN A 197 -1.05 -0.80 7.19
CA ASN A 197 -1.07 -1.12 8.61
C ASN A 197 -2.14 -0.35 9.42
N GLY A 198 -2.96 0.48 8.77
CA GLY A 198 -3.98 1.32 9.40
C GLY A 198 -3.46 2.64 10.00
N GLN A 199 -2.16 2.96 9.87
CA GLN A 199 -1.62 4.23 10.31
C GLN A 199 -1.92 5.36 9.33
N THR A 200 -2.27 6.51 9.88
CA THR A 200 -2.51 7.73 9.11
C THR A 200 -1.19 8.41 8.77
N VAL A 201 -0.96 8.63 7.49
CA VAL A 201 0.17 9.41 6.96
C VAL A 201 -0.37 10.68 6.32
N THR A 202 0.20 11.81 6.74
CA THR A 202 -0.14 13.12 6.17
C THR A 202 0.98 13.56 5.25
N THR A 203 0.61 13.98 4.04
CA THR A 203 1.53 14.55 3.06
C THR A 203 1.04 15.92 2.63
N THR A 204 1.98 16.84 2.45
CA THR A 204 1.66 18.20 2.02
C THR A 204 2.47 18.51 0.76
N ALA A 205 1.75 18.83 -0.32
CA ALA A 205 2.33 19.45 -1.51
C ALA A 205 2.25 20.96 -1.33
N ALA A 206 3.35 21.66 -1.58
CA ALA A 206 3.34 23.10 -1.73
C ALA A 206 4.09 23.45 -3.02
N ALA A 207 3.49 24.32 -3.82
CA ALA A 207 4.09 24.89 -5.01
C ALA A 207 3.90 26.41 -4.97
#